data_AF-W7UDG8-F1
#
_entry.id   AF-W7UDG8-F1
#
_cell.length_a   1.000
_cell.length_b   1.000
_cell.length_c   1.000
_cell.angle_alpha   90.00
_cell.angle_beta   90.00
_cell.angle_gamma   90.00
#
_symmetry.space_group_name_H-M   'P 1'
#
loop_
_entity.id
_entity.type
_entity.pdbx_description
1 polymer ?
#
loop_
_entity_poly.entity_id
_entity_poly.type
_entity_poly.pdbx_seq_one_letter_code
_entity_poly.pdbx_strand_id
1 'polypeptide(L)'
;MNYLLNIDEAIDRKFLVTKPMKGQADVGTIIHVMDAEQQGQAVIVYYRVTRYNEKFHDYQDYTAKFENLSAFCKWAQPDNFIARNYECFSLKDIQHYIKIKNRNFTSFCLPIIIIAALIIWAVALIVIKGVPGIIVGAVLTVLVAFVALYLLKAQKKKEKMRLYRKVSAGWGVVFQ
;
A
#
# COMPACT_ATOMS: atom_id res chain seq x y z
N MET A 1 -18.24 -9.39 -6.02
CA MET A 1 -18.51 -8.99 -7.42
C MET A 1 -17.17 -8.73 -8.09
N ASN A 2 -16.78 -9.60 -9.03
CA ASN A 2 -15.59 -9.39 -9.87
C ASN A 2 -15.96 -8.32 -10.90
N TYR A 3 -15.44 -7.11 -10.71
CA TYR A 3 -15.57 -6.05 -11.72
C TYR A 3 -14.74 -6.48 -12.93
N LEU A 4 -15.41 -6.91 -14.01
CA LEU A 4 -14.79 -7.08 -15.31
C LEU A 4 -14.47 -5.68 -15.84
N LEU A 5 -13.22 -5.26 -15.68
CA LEU A 5 -12.71 -4.06 -16.33
C LEU A 5 -12.67 -4.33 -17.84
N ASN A 6 -13.49 -3.61 -18.60
CA ASN A 6 -13.33 -3.53 -20.05
C ASN A 6 -12.07 -2.70 -20.38
N ILE A 7 -11.49 -2.87 -21.56
CA ILE A 7 -10.32 -2.10 -22.02
C ILE A 7 -10.64 -0.60 -21.98
N ASP A 8 -11.80 -0.21 -22.49
CA ASP A 8 -12.28 1.19 -22.48
C ASP A 8 -12.43 1.76 -21.07
N GLU A 9 -12.73 0.89 -20.10
CA GLU A 9 -12.80 1.28 -18.70
C GLU A 9 -11.41 1.46 -18.09
N ALA A 10 -10.35 0.90 -18.62
CA ALA A 10 -9.01 1.18 -18.10
C ALA A 10 -8.46 2.48 -18.66
N ILE A 11 -8.81 2.84 -19.90
CA ILE A 11 -8.32 4.03 -20.61
C ILE A 11 -8.73 5.32 -19.88
N ASP A 12 -7.82 6.29 -19.90
CA ASP A 12 -7.88 7.60 -19.25
C ASP A 12 -8.06 7.58 -17.72
N ARG A 13 -7.97 6.40 -17.10
CA ARG A 13 -8.04 6.28 -15.64
C ARG A 13 -6.66 6.42 -15.01
N LYS A 14 -6.62 7.17 -13.90
CA LYS A 14 -5.47 7.24 -12.99
C LYS A 14 -5.66 6.27 -11.82
N PHE A 15 -4.60 5.53 -11.51
CA PHE A 15 -4.56 4.44 -10.56
C PHE A 15 -3.44 4.65 -9.55
N LEU A 16 -3.71 4.52 -8.26
CA LEU A 16 -2.66 4.48 -7.25
C LEU A 16 -2.12 3.06 -7.12
N VAL A 17 -0.81 2.88 -7.28
CA VAL A 17 -0.16 1.56 -7.21
C VAL A 17 -0.07 1.08 -5.77
N THR A 18 -0.71 -0.05 -5.49
CA THR A 18 -0.75 -0.65 -4.14
C THR A 18 0.01 -1.95 -4.00
N LYS A 19 0.52 -2.52 -5.07
CA LYS A 19 1.51 -3.60 -5.04
C LYS A 19 2.61 -3.28 -6.04
N PRO A 20 3.89 -3.58 -5.72
CA PRO A 20 4.96 -3.33 -6.67
C PRO A 20 4.76 -4.19 -7.91
N MET A 21 4.93 -3.58 -9.08
CA MET A 21 4.84 -4.23 -10.37
C MET A 21 6.24 -4.30 -10.94
N LYS A 22 6.80 -5.50 -11.00
CA LYS A 22 8.22 -5.73 -11.30
C LYS A 22 8.63 -5.04 -12.60
N GLY A 23 9.57 -4.09 -12.52
CA GLY A 23 10.09 -3.35 -13.67
C GLY A 23 9.13 -2.35 -14.31
N GLN A 24 7.95 -2.12 -13.73
CA GLN A 24 6.92 -1.25 -14.28
C GLN A 24 6.65 -0.07 -13.35
N ALA A 25 6.16 -0.33 -12.14
CA ALA A 25 5.73 0.72 -11.23
C ALA A 25 5.90 0.31 -9.77
N ASP A 26 6.44 1.24 -9.00
CA ASP A 26 6.58 1.07 -7.56
C ASP A 26 5.29 1.45 -6.84
N VAL A 27 5.16 0.90 -5.65
CA VAL A 27 4.13 1.27 -4.70
C VAL A 27 4.10 2.80 -4.48
N GLY A 28 2.89 3.37 -4.49
CA GLY A 28 2.68 4.79 -4.21
C GLY A 28 2.96 5.70 -5.39
N THR A 29 3.34 5.14 -6.54
CA THR A 29 3.30 5.84 -7.83
C THR A 29 1.88 5.87 -8.38
N ILE A 30 1.63 6.79 -9.31
CA ILE A 30 0.36 6.89 -10.02
C ILE A 30 0.57 6.33 -11.42
N ILE A 31 -0.29 5.43 -11.86
CA ILE A 31 -0.36 4.98 -13.25
C ILE A 31 -1.53 5.66 -13.92
N HIS A 32 -1.31 6.30 -15.05
CA HIS A 32 -2.35 6.78 -15.94
C HIS A 32 -2.32 5.93 -17.20
N VAL A 33 -3.38 5.14 -17.44
CA VAL A 33 -3.50 4.41 -18.70
C VAL A 33 -3.94 5.41 -19.76
N MET A 34 -3.09 5.64 -20.75
CA MET A 34 -3.33 6.62 -21.80
C MET A 34 -4.11 6.00 -22.95
N ASP A 35 -3.78 4.76 -23.30
CA ASP A 35 -4.41 4.06 -24.42
C ASP A 35 -4.24 2.54 -24.25
N ALA A 36 -5.09 1.77 -24.94
CA ALA A 36 -4.95 0.34 -25.03
C ALA A 36 -5.50 -0.21 -26.36
N GLU A 37 -4.68 -0.96 -27.07
CA GLU A 37 -5.01 -1.56 -28.36
C GLU A 37 -5.16 -3.07 -28.23
N GLN A 38 -6.22 -3.62 -28.83
CA GLN A 38 -6.36 -5.06 -28.99
C GLN A 38 -5.78 -5.51 -30.34
N GLN A 39 -4.71 -6.31 -30.30
CA GLN A 39 -4.09 -6.91 -31.48
C GLN A 39 -4.36 -8.41 -31.50
N GLY A 40 -5.46 -8.80 -32.15
CA GLY A 40 -5.95 -10.17 -32.16
C GLY A 40 -6.40 -10.62 -30.77
N GLN A 41 -5.70 -11.59 -30.19
CA GLN A 41 -5.93 -12.01 -28.79
C GLN A 41 -5.15 -11.16 -27.78
N ALA A 42 -4.04 -10.52 -28.20
CA ALA A 42 -3.18 -9.75 -27.30
C ALA A 42 -3.75 -8.35 -27.03
N VAL A 43 -3.43 -7.80 -25.86
CA VAL A 43 -3.77 -6.42 -25.47
C VAL A 43 -2.48 -5.67 -25.20
N ILE A 44 -2.27 -4.55 -25.89
CA ILE A 44 -1.15 -3.63 -25.66
C ILE A 44 -1.70 -2.44 -24.89
N VAL A 45 -1.04 -2.06 -23.80
CA VAL A 45 -1.45 -0.96 -22.93
C VAL A 45 -0.33 0.05 -22.86
N TYR A 46 -0.66 1.30 -23.18
CA TYR A 46 0.22 2.46 -23.05
C TYR A 46 -0.14 3.19 -21.77
N TYR A 47 0.81 3.34 -20.86
CA TYR A 47 0.55 3.98 -19.58
C TYR A 47 1.73 4.82 -19.11
N ARG A 48 1.42 5.89 -18.38
CA ARG A 48 2.37 6.80 -17.76
C ARG A 48 2.45 6.53 -16.28
N VAL A 49 3.65 6.31 -15.77
CA VAL A 49 3.91 6.23 -14.33
C VAL A 49 4.41 7.58 -13.86
N THR A 50 3.63 8.27 -13.03
CA THR A 50 4.07 9.48 -12.33
C THR A 50 4.66 9.07 -10.98
N ARG A 51 5.93 9.40 -10.78
CA ARG A 51 6.65 9.18 -9.53
C ARG A 51 6.61 10.47 -8.72
N TYR A 52 6.06 10.36 -7.52
CA TYR A 52 6.12 11.45 -6.56
C TYR A 52 7.35 11.25 -5.67
N ASN A 53 8.43 11.95 -5.97
CA ASN A 53 9.50 12.15 -5.00
C ASN A 53 9.25 13.53 -4.37
N GLU A 54 9.44 13.69 -3.07
CA GLU A 54 9.01 14.87 -2.27
C GLU A 54 9.47 16.25 -2.82
N LYS A 55 10.36 16.26 -3.82
CA LYS A 55 10.91 17.44 -4.49
C LYS A 55 10.63 17.55 -6.00
N PHE A 56 10.24 16.48 -6.68
CA PHE A 56 10.09 16.46 -8.15
C PHE A 56 8.93 15.58 -8.62
N HIS A 57 8.20 16.07 -9.62
CA HIS A 57 7.26 15.29 -10.41
C HIS A 57 8.01 14.75 -11.62
N ASP A 58 8.34 13.47 -11.59
CA ASP A 58 8.90 12.78 -12.75
C ASP A 58 7.82 11.87 -13.35
N TYR A 59 7.85 11.71 -14.66
CA TYR A 59 6.94 10.83 -15.38
C TYR A 59 7.72 9.98 -16.38
N GLN A 60 7.36 8.71 -16.45
CA GLN A 60 7.93 7.78 -17.40
C GLN A 60 6.81 7.01 -18.10
N ASP A 61 6.87 6.96 -19.42
CA ASP A 61 5.91 6.24 -20.24
C ASP A 61 6.38 4.80 -20.45
N TYR A 62 5.43 3.89 -20.39
CA TYR A 62 5.64 2.46 -20.49
C TYR A 62 4.62 1.85 -21.43
N THR A 63 5.03 0.74 -22.04
CA THR A 63 4.16 -0.12 -22.84
C THR A 63 4.18 -1.51 -22.21
N ALA A 64 3.01 -2.08 -21.92
CA ALA A 64 2.86 -3.46 -21.49
C ALA A 64 2.06 -4.24 -22.52
N LYS A 65 2.54 -5.43 -22.87
CA LYS A 65 1.82 -6.38 -23.73
C LYS A 65 1.31 -7.54 -22.89
N PHE A 66 0.02 -7.83 -23.01
CA PHE A 66 -0.65 -8.95 -22.38
C PHE A 66 -1.05 -9.96 -23.45
N GLU A 67 -0.88 -11.25 -23.14
CA GLU A 67 -1.17 -12.35 -24.06
C GLU A 67 -2.67 -12.45 -24.40
N ASN A 68 -3.53 -12.07 -23.45
CA ASN A 68 -4.98 -12.09 -23.61
C ASN A 68 -5.67 -11.07 -22.69
N LEU A 69 -6.95 -10.82 -22.97
CA LEU A 69 -7.80 -9.94 -22.17
C LEU A 69 -7.84 -10.35 -20.69
N SER A 70 -7.79 -11.65 -20.38
CA SER A 70 -7.79 -12.14 -18.99
C SER A 70 -6.54 -11.70 -18.22
N ALA A 71 -5.36 -11.77 -18.86
CA ALA A 71 -4.11 -11.32 -18.28
C ALA A 71 -4.11 -9.79 -18.06
N PHE A 72 -4.66 -9.04 -19.00
CA PHE A 72 -4.89 -7.60 -18.85
C PHE A 72 -5.85 -7.29 -17.68
N CYS A 73 -7.01 -7.94 -17.61
CA CYS A 73 -7.96 -7.75 -16.53
C CYS A 73 -7.33 -8.07 -15.17
N LYS A 74 -6.52 -9.14 -15.08
CA LYS A 74 -5.79 -9.51 -13.86
C LYS A 74 -4.75 -8.46 -13.46
N TRP A 75 -4.06 -7.86 -14.43
CA TRP A 75 -3.15 -6.75 -14.19
C TRP A 75 -3.93 -5.54 -13.67
N ALA A 76 -5.02 -5.16 -14.34
CA ALA A 76 -5.88 -4.02 -14.02
C ALA A 76 -6.71 -4.19 -12.73
N GLN A 77 -6.64 -5.34 -12.06
CA GLN A 77 -7.45 -5.61 -10.86
C GLN A 77 -7.24 -4.58 -9.73
N PRO A 78 -8.31 -4.31 -8.93
CA PRO A 78 -8.27 -3.44 -7.74
C PRO A 78 -7.26 -3.85 -6.65
N ASP A 79 -6.67 -5.03 -6.80
CA ASP A 79 -5.67 -5.59 -5.90
C ASP A 79 -4.26 -5.05 -6.17
N ASN A 80 -3.97 -4.68 -7.42
CA ASN A 80 -2.73 -4.03 -7.82
C ASN A 80 -2.89 -2.51 -7.75
N PHE A 81 -4.11 -2.03 -8.01
CA PHE A 81 -4.45 -0.63 -8.13
C PHE A 81 -5.60 -0.23 -7.21
N ILE A 82 -5.51 0.92 -6.54
CA ILE A 82 -6.73 1.57 -6.06
C ILE A 82 -7.25 2.41 -7.22
N ALA A 83 -8.30 1.90 -7.87
CA ALA A 83 -8.91 2.51 -9.05
C ALA A 83 -9.87 3.65 -8.69
N ARG A 84 -9.93 4.64 -9.59
CA ARG A 84 -10.81 5.81 -9.62
C ARG A 84 -10.51 6.88 -8.56
N ASN A 85 -10.25 8.07 -9.07
CA ASN A 85 -10.23 9.35 -8.38
C ASN A 85 -8.94 9.67 -7.61
N TYR A 86 -7.84 9.83 -8.35
CA TYR A 86 -6.85 10.84 -7.93
C TYR A 86 -7.53 12.17 -7.54
N GLU A 87 -8.63 12.55 -8.21
CA GLU A 87 -9.44 13.72 -7.84
C GLU A 87 -9.97 13.69 -6.40
N CYS A 88 -10.23 12.51 -5.81
CA CYS A 88 -10.67 12.38 -4.43
C CYS A 88 -9.52 12.21 -3.43
N PHE A 89 -8.29 12.03 -3.92
CA PHE A 89 -7.10 11.87 -3.10
C PHE A 89 -6.27 13.15 -3.11
N SER A 90 -6.13 13.77 -1.94
CA SER A 90 -5.19 14.88 -1.82
C SER A 90 -3.74 14.37 -1.91
N LEU A 91 -2.82 15.22 -2.37
CA LEU A 91 -1.38 14.93 -2.33
C LEU A 91 -0.92 14.46 -0.94
N LYS A 92 -1.51 15.03 0.12
CA LYS A 92 -1.26 14.64 1.52
C LYS A 92 -1.66 13.20 1.81
N ASP A 93 -2.78 12.72 1.27
CA ASP A 93 -3.22 11.33 1.45
C ASP A 93 -2.24 10.35 0.79
N ILE A 94 -1.74 10.68 -0.41
CA ILE A 94 -0.77 9.86 -1.15
C ILE A 94 0.56 9.80 -0.42
N GLN A 95 1.08 10.95 0.02
CA GLN A 95 2.32 11.03 0.80
C GLN A 95 2.21 10.27 2.13
N HIS A 96 1.08 10.39 2.83
CA HIS A 96 0.84 9.67 4.08
C HIS A 96 0.81 8.15 3.85
N TYR A 97 0.18 7.69 2.75
CA TYR A 97 0.20 6.29 2.36
C TYR A 97 1.63 5.80 2.05
N ILE A 98 2.40 6.53 1.26
CA ILE A 98 3.80 6.20 0.94
C ILE A 98 4.61 6.07 2.24
N LYS A 99 4.48 7.06 3.13
CA LYS A 99 5.17 7.08 4.43
C LYS A 99 4.82 5.86 5.27
N ILE A 100 3.54 5.52 5.41
CA ILE A 100 3.10 4.36 6.21
C ILE A 100 3.46 3.04 5.57
N LYS A 101 3.48 2.96 4.24
CA LYS A 101 3.80 1.73 3.53
C LYS A 101 5.29 1.42 3.57
N ASN A 102 6.13 2.44 3.41
CA ASN A 102 7.58 2.33 3.50
C ASN A 102 8.09 2.13 4.94
N ARG A 103 7.25 2.32 5.97
CA ARG A 103 7.60 1.89 7.33
C ARG A 103 7.89 0.39 7.36
N ASN A 104 9.12 0.07 7.68
CA ASN A 104 9.60 -1.28 7.95
C ASN A 104 9.74 -1.50 9.47
N PHE A 105 10.00 -2.74 9.86
CA PHE A 105 10.13 -3.12 11.27
C PHE A 105 11.19 -2.28 11.99
N THR A 106 12.32 -2.01 11.33
CA THR A 106 13.44 -1.21 11.83
C THR A 106 13.11 0.27 12.01
N SER A 107 12.35 0.90 11.12
CA SER A 107 12.01 2.33 11.23
C SER A 107 10.88 2.61 12.23
N PHE A 108 9.96 1.66 12.43
CA PHE A 108 8.77 1.88 13.26
C PHE A 108 8.75 1.05 14.55
N CYS A 109 8.95 -0.27 14.47
CA CYS A 109 8.81 -1.15 15.64
C CYS A 109 10.04 -1.10 16.54
N LEU A 110 11.24 -1.08 15.96
CA LEU A 110 12.50 -1.19 16.70
C LEU A 110 12.72 -0.05 17.72
N PRO A 111 12.44 1.24 17.41
CA PRO A 111 12.52 2.31 18.41
C PRO A 111 11.53 2.12 19.56
N ILE A 112 10.30 1.70 19.24
CA ILE A 112 9.26 1.45 20.24
C ILE A 112 9.67 0.29 21.16
N ILE A 113 10.18 -0.80 20.58
CA ILE A 113 10.63 -1.99 21.31
C ILE A 113 11.81 -1.65 22.20
N ILE A 114 12.80 -0.89 21.73
CA ILE A 114 13.98 -0.51 22.52
C ILE A 114 13.56 0.34 23.73
N ILE A 115 12.76 1.38 23.51
CA ILE A 115 12.32 2.29 24.60
C ILE A 115 11.49 1.51 25.61
N ALA A 116 10.54 0.70 25.15
CA ALA A 116 9.70 -0.12 26.03
C ALA A 116 10.51 -1.18 26.79
N ALA A 117 11.50 -1.81 26.14
CA ALA A 117 12.40 -2.76 26.80
C ALA A 117 13.20 -2.08 27.92
N LEU A 118 13.77 -0.90 27.68
CA LEU A 118 14.49 -0.15 28.71
C LEU A 118 13.62 0.12 29.95
N ILE A 119 12.36 0.52 29.74
CA ILE A 119 11.41 0.75 30.83
C ILE A 119 11.06 -0.56 31.56
N ILE A 120 10.74 -1.62 30.81
CA ILE A 120 10.39 -2.93 31.38
C ILE A 120 11.52 -3.47 32.24
N TRP A 121 12.76 -3.40 31.76
CA TRP A 121 13.93 -3.90 32.49
C TRP A 121 14.25 -3.03 33.71
N ALA A 122 14.13 -1.71 33.61
CA ALA A 122 14.28 -0.82 34.77
C ALA A 122 13.27 -1.15 35.86
N VAL A 123 11.99 -1.34 35.51
CA VAL A 123 10.93 -1.67 36.47
C VAL A 123 11.11 -3.08 37.03
N ALA A 124 11.38 -4.07 36.18
CA ALA A 124 11.50 -5.47 36.59
C ALA A 124 12.66 -5.68 37.57
N LEU A 125 13.82 -5.07 37.32
CA LEU A 125 15.00 -5.21 38.19
C LEU A 125 14.88 -4.44 39.51
N ILE A 126 14.15 -3.31 39.53
CA ILE A 126 13.95 -2.52 40.75
C ILE A 126 12.88 -3.14 41.65
N VAL A 127 11.78 -3.63 41.07
CA VAL A 127 10.60 -4.10 41.82
C VAL A 127 10.67 -5.60 42.15
N ILE A 128 11.16 -6.43 41.22
CA ILE A 128 11.17 -7.88 41.35
C ILE A 128 12.62 -8.36 41.37
N LYS A 129 13.20 -8.48 42.57
CA LYS A 129 14.60 -8.92 42.72
C LYS A 129 14.74 -10.42 42.44
N GLY A 130 15.86 -10.79 41.81
CA GLY A 130 16.25 -12.19 41.57
C GLY A 130 15.74 -12.78 40.25
N VAL A 131 15.86 -14.10 40.14
CA VAL A 131 15.49 -14.88 38.93
C VAL A 131 14.07 -14.60 38.42
N PRO A 132 13.03 -14.41 39.27
CA PRO A 132 11.68 -14.09 38.80
C PRO A 132 11.60 -12.77 38.01
N GLY A 133 12.38 -11.75 38.37
CA GLY A 133 12.39 -10.47 37.65
C GLY A 133 12.94 -10.58 36.23
N ILE A 134 13.95 -11.45 36.04
CA ILE A 134 14.52 -11.75 34.72
C ILE A 134 13.48 -12.45 33.83
N ILE A 135 12.75 -13.43 34.37
CA ILE A 135 11.69 -14.15 33.63
C ILE A 135 10.58 -13.18 33.21
N VAL A 136 10.10 -12.34 34.14
CA VAL A 136 9.03 -11.37 33.85
C VAL A 136 9.49 -10.33 32.82
N GLY A 137 10.72 -9.80 32.95
CA GLY A 137 11.29 -8.86 31.99
C GLY A 137 11.42 -9.46 30.59
N ALA A 138 11.89 -10.72 30.48
CA ALA A 138 11.99 -11.43 29.21
C ALA A 138 10.62 -11.64 28.54
N VAL A 139 9.62 -12.11 29.30
CA VAL A 139 8.26 -12.35 28.79
C VAL A 139 7.61 -11.04 28.32
N LEU A 140 7.72 -9.96 29.09
CA LEU A 140 7.18 -8.65 28.73
C LEU A 140 7.85 -8.07 27.48
N THR A 141 9.16 -8.27 27.32
CA THR A 141 9.90 -7.81 26.13
C THR A 141 9.41 -8.53 24.87
N VAL A 142 9.18 -9.84 24.94
CA VAL A 142 8.59 -10.63 23.84
C VAL A 142 7.18 -10.14 23.53
N LEU A 143 6.36 -9.92 24.58
CA LEU A 143 4.99 -9.44 24.42
C LEU A 143 4.93 -8.08 23.71
N VAL A 144 5.81 -7.14 24.07
CA VAL A 144 5.93 -5.84 23.41
C VAL A 144 6.30 -5.98 21.94
N ALA A 145 7.22 -6.89 21.60
CA ALA A 145 7.59 -7.13 20.20
C ALA A 145 6.40 -7.63 19.37
N PHE A 146 5.58 -8.54 19.93
CA PHE A 146 4.35 -9.00 19.28
C PHE A 146 3.33 -7.87 19.11
N VAL A 147 3.11 -7.04 20.14
CA VAL A 147 2.18 -5.90 20.08
C VAL A 147 2.62 -4.88 19.04
N ALA A 148 3.92 -4.53 18.99
CA ALA A 148 4.45 -3.59 18.01
C ALA A 148 4.26 -4.10 16.56
N LEU A 149 4.51 -5.40 16.32
CA LEU A 149 4.25 -6.05 15.03
C LEU A 149 2.77 -6.03 14.65
N TYR A 150 1.89 -6.33 15.61
CA TYR A 150 0.45 -6.29 15.40
C TYR A 150 -0.02 -4.88 15.04
N LEU A 151 0.43 -3.86 15.78
CA LEU A 151 0.10 -2.45 15.52
C LEU A 151 0.58 -2.01 14.14
N LEU A 152 1.78 -2.40 13.71
CA LEU A 152 2.28 -2.11 12.36
C LEU A 152 1.35 -2.71 11.28
N LYS A 153 0.96 -3.98 11.42
CA LYS A 153 0.04 -4.64 10.49
C LYS A 153 -1.35 -3.97 10.49
N ALA A 154 -1.86 -3.63 11.68
CA ALA A 154 -3.15 -2.97 11.85
C ALA A 154 -3.16 -1.56 11.23
N GLN A 155 -2.10 -0.76 11.42
CA GLN A 155 -1.96 0.56 10.80
C GLN A 155 -1.93 0.45 9.27
N LYS A 156 -1.12 -0.46 8.72
CA LYS A 156 -1.07 -0.68 7.26
C LYS A 156 -2.43 -1.10 6.70
N LYS A 157 -3.15 -1.98 7.39
CA LYS A 157 -4.51 -2.40 6.99
C LYS A 157 -5.50 -1.24 7.07
N LYS A 158 -5.49 -0.46 8.16
CA LYS A 158 -6.40 0.67 8.39
C LYS A 158 -6.26 1.75 7.31
N GLU A 159 -5.04 2.13 6.95
CA GLU A 159 -4.81 3.12 5.91
C GLU A 159 -5.18 2.61 4.52
N LYS A 160 -4.91 1.33 4.21
CA LYS A 160 -5.39 0.71 2.97
C LYS A 160 -6.93 0.78 2.89
N MET A 161 -7.63 0.43 3.97
CA MET A 161 -9.09 0.50 4.04
C MET A 161 -9.62 1.94 3.98
N ARG A 162 -8.91 2.92 4.54
CA ARG A 162 -9.27 4.35 4.45
C ARG A 162 -9.26 4.82 3.00
N LEU A 163 -8.24 4.43 2.22
CA LEU A 163 -8.18 4.76 0.79
C LEU A 163 -9.31 4.07 0.02
N TYR A 164 -9.56 2.78 0.28
CA TYR A 164 -10.69 2.07 -0.34
C TYR A 164 -12.06 2.69 0.00
N ARG A 165 -12.25 3.19 1.23
CA ARG A 165 -13.51 3.84 1.64
C ARG A 165 -13.74 5.17 0.92
N LYS A 166 -12.68 5.98 0.73
CA LYS A 166 -12.77 7.23 -0.05
C LYS A 166 -13.18 6.95 -1.50
N VAL A 167 -12.72 5.83 -2.03
CA VAL A 167 -13.01 5.37 -3.38
C VAL A 167 -14.44 4.84 -3.47
N SER A 168 -14.85 3.95 -2.55
CA SER A 168 -16.19 3.34 -2.57
C SER A 168 -17.34 4.34 -2.43
N ALA A 169 -17.08 5.51 -1.81
CA ALA A 169 -18.08 6.56 -1.65
C ALA A 169 -18.53 7.22 -2.98
N GLY A 170 -17.77 7.05 -4.07
CA GLY A 170 -18.12 7.54 -5.41
C GLY A 170 -18.27 6.42 -6.45
N TRP A 171 -18.37 5.16 -6.03
CA TRP A 171 -18.42 3.99 -6.93
C TRP A 171 -19.83 3.58 -7.37
N GLY A 172 -20.87 4.26 -6.89
CA GLY A 172 -22.23 4.08 -7.36
C GLY A 172 -22.55 5.07 -8.47
N VAL A 173 -22.43 4.64 -9.73
CA VAL A 173 -23.42 5.12 -10.72
C VAL A 173 -24.72 4.46 -10.27
N VAL A 174 -25.63 5.24 -9.69
CA VAL A 174 -27.02 4.80 -9.51
C VAL A 174 -27.59 4.77 -10.92
N PHE A 175 -27.79 3.57 -11.48
CA PHE A 175 -28.63 3.43 -12.65
C PHE A 175 -30.06 3.83 -12.22
N GLN A 176 -30.55 4.95 -12.75
CA GLN A 176 -31.98 5.23 -12.87
C GLN A 176 -32.50 4.64 -14.17
#